data_AF-A0A7W4VTP1-F1
#
_entry.id   AF-A0A7W4VTP1-F1
#
_cell.length_a   1.000
_cell.length_b   1.000
_cell.length_c   1.000
_cell.angle_alpha   90.00
_cell.angle_beta   90.00
_cell.angle_gamma   90.00
#
_symmetry.space_group_name_H-M   'P 1'
#
loop_
_entity.id
_entity.type
_entity.pdbx_description
1 polymer ?
#
loop_
_entity_poly.entity_id
_entity_poly.type
_entity_poly.pdbx_seq_one_letter_code
_entity_poly.pdbx_strand_id
1 'polypeptide(L)' 'MPSREEAIASAGAKLAASDIACAQMTPREQAEAAWTPTSPYSVDEIEDRIRARRGMAPVHRKAS' A
#
# COMPACT_ATOMS: atom_id res chain seq x y z
N MET A 1 -29.55 -6.42 -6.08
CA MET A 1 -28.73 -5.62 -5.15
C MET A 1 -28.19 -6.56 -4.10
N PRO A 2 -26.87 -6.64 -3.88
CA PRO A 2 -26.33 -7.46 -2.80
C PRO A 2 -26.86 -6.97 -1.45
N SER A 3 -27.01 -7.88 -0.49
CA SER A 3 -27.34 -7.54 0.89
C SER A 3 -26.19 -6.77 1.54
N ARG A 4 -26.48 -6.11 2.67
CA ARG A 4 -25.44 -5.44 3.46
C ARG A 4 -24.34 -6.41 3.89
N GLU A 5 -24.71 -7.63 4.28
CA GLU A 5 -23.77 -8.66 4.72
C GLU A 5 -22.90 -9.16 3.57
N GLU A 6 -23.49 -9.36 2.39
CA GLU A 6 -22.76 -9.73 1.17
C GLU A 6 -21.77 -8.63 0.74
N ALA A 7 -22.16 -7.36 0.86
CA ALA A 7 -21.28 -6.23 0.57
C ALA A 7 -20.10 -6.16 1.55
N ILE A 8 -20.35 -6.38 2.86
CA ILE A 8 -19.30 -6.40 3.88
C ILE A 8 -18.34 -7.58 3.65
N ALA A 9 -18.87 -8.78 3.39
CA ALA A 9 -18.06 -9.96 3.11
C ALA A 9 -17.19 -9.76 1.87
N SER A 10 -17.74 -9.17 0.80
CA SER A 10 -17.00 -8.86 -0.42
C SER A 10 -15.88 -7.84 -0.17
N ALA A 11 -16.15 -6.79 0.61
CA ALA A 11 -15.13 -5.80 0.98
C ALA A 11 -14.01 -6.45 1.80
N GLY A 12 -14.35 -7.28 2.79
CA GLY A 12 -13.39 -8.02 3.59
C GLY A 12 -12.49 -8.94 2.77
N ALA A 13 -13.07 -9.69 1.82
CA ALA A 13 -12.31 -10.57 0.93
C ALA A 13 -11.32 -9.79 0.04
N LYS A 14 -11.74 -8.62 -0.47
CA LYS A 14 -10.87 -7.76 -1.28
C LYS A 14 -9.72 -7.16 -0.46
N LEU A 15 -9.98 -6.75 0.78
CA LEU A 15 -8.94 -6.24 1.68
C LEU A 15 -7.93 -7.34 2.00
N ALA A 16 -8.39 -8.54 2.37
CA ALA A 16 -7.50 -9.66 2.65
C ALA A 16 -6.63 -10.04 1.44
N ALA A 17 -7.20 -10.05 0.23
CA ALA A 17 -6.45 -10.30 -1.00
C ALA A 17 -5.42 -9.19 -1.27
N SER A 18 -5.77 -7.93 -1.02
CA SER A 18 -4.85 -6.79 -1.15
C SER A 18 -3.68 -6.91 -0.18
N ASP A 19 -3.95 -7.28 1.08
CA ASP A 19 -2.91 -7.45 2.10
C ASP A 19 -1.93 -8.58 1.73
N ILE A 20 -2.44 -9.72 1.25
CA ILE A 20 -1.60 -10.82 0.77
C ILE A 20 -0.73 -10.37 -0.40
N ALA A 21 -1.31 -9.69 -1.40
CA ALA A 21 -0.56 -9.19 -2.54
C ALA A 21 0.54 -8.19 -2.11
N CYS A 22 0.22 -7.29 -1.19
CA CYS A 22 1.18 -6.34 -0.64
C CYS A 22 2.31 -7.03 0.13
N ALA A 23 2.01 -8.09 0.88
CA ALA A 23 3.02 -8.84 1.65
C ALA A 23 4.05 -9.53 0.76
N GLN A 24 3.70 -9.89 -0.48
CA GLN A 24 4.62 -10.50 -1.45
C GLN A 24 5.49 -9.48 -2.18
N MET A 25 5.20 -8.19 -2.05
CA MET A 25 5.98 -7.12 -2.69
C MET A 25 7.05 -6.58 -1.75
N THR A 26 8.19 -6.24 -2.33
CA THR A 26 9.16 -5.35 -1.70
C THR A 26 8.54 -3.96 -1.49
N PRO A 27 9.07 -3.14 -0.57
CA PRO A 27 8.58 -1.77 -0.38
C PRO A 27 8.61 -0.94 -1.67
N ARG A 28 9.61 -1.14 -2.54
CA ARG A 28 9.73 -0.44 -3.81
C ARG A 28 8.65 -0.85 -4.80
N GLU A 29 8.45 -2.14 -5.01
CA GLU A 29 7.41 -2.65 -5.90
C GLU A 29 6.02 -2.21 -5.44
N GLN A 30 5.75 -2.24 -4.13
CA GLN A 30 4.49 -1.74 -3.60
C GLN A 30 4.34 -0.22 -3.81
N ALA A 31 5.42 0.55 -3.72
CA ALA A 31 5.37 1.99 -3.97
C ALA A 31 5.09 2.33 -5.43
N GLU A 32 5.73 1.63 -6.36
CA GLU A 32 5.48 1.77 -7.79
C GLU A 32 4.05 1.37 -8.16
N ALA A 33 3.53 0.29 -7.57
CA ALA A 33 2.15 -0.14 -7.78
C ALA A 33 1.11 0.83 -7.18
N ALA A 34 1.45 1.52 -6.08
CA ALA A 34 0.57 2.47 -5.42
C ALA A 34 0.62 3.88 -6.02
N TRP A 35 1.70 4.23 -6.75
CA TRP A 35 1.86 5.55 -7.33
C TRP A 35 0.93 5.76 -8.53
N THR A 36 0.34 6.95 -8.60
CA THR A 36 -0.47 7.40 -9.73
C THR A 36 -0.05 8.82 -10.13
N PRO A 37 -0.34 9.28 -11.37
CA PRO A 37 -0.04 10.66 -11.78
C PRO A 37 -0.71 11.74 -10.93
N THR A 38 -1.77 11.40 -10.21
CA THR A 38 -2.49 12.30 -9.29
C THR A 38 -2.04 12.15 -7.84
N SER A 39 -1.06 11.27 -7.56
CA SER A 39 -0.50 11.08 -6.24
C SER A 39 0.19 12.38 -5.77
N PRO A 40 -0.07 12.84 -4.53
CA PRO A 40 0.66 13.96 -3.95
C PRO A 40 2.07 13.59 -3.48
N TYR A 41 2.45 12.31 -3.57
CA TYR A 41 3.76 11.78 -3.13
C TYR A 41 4.52 11.19 -4.30
N SER A 42 5.84 11.35 -4.29
CA SER A 42 6.72 10.60 -5.19
C SER A 42 6.72 9.11 -4.85
N VAL A 43 7.18 8.26 -5.78
CA VAL A 43 7.38 6.82 -5.52
C VAL A 43 8.30 6.62 -4.32
N ASP A 44 9.36 7.42 -4.20
CA ASP A 44 10.33 7.32 -3.09
C ASP A 44 9.69 7.66 -1.73
N GLU A 45 8.84 8.69 -1.69
CA GLU A 45 8.10 9.06 -0.47
C GLU A 45 7.07 7.98 -0.09
N ILE A 46 6.45 7.33 -1.07
CA ILE A 46 5.55 6.20 -0.84
C ILE A 46 6.34 4.99 -0.31
N GLU A 47 7.51 4.70 -0.87
CA GLU A 47 8.39 3.63 -0.41
C GLU A 47 8.77 3.82 1.06
N ASP A 48 9.25 5.00 1.44
CA ASP A 48 9.66 5.29 2.81
C ASP A 48 8.48 5.16 3.80
N ARG A 49 7.26 5.55 3.39
CA ARG A 49 6.04 5.35 4.19
C ARG A 49 5.69 3.87 4.35
N ILE A 50 5.82 3.08 3.29
CA ILE A 50 5.59 1.63 3.33
C ILE A 50 6.61 0.98 4.27
N ARG A 51 7.88 1.39 4.19
CA ARG A 51 8.96 0.91 5.07
C ARG A 51 8.68 1.26 6.53
N ALA A 52 8.28 2.49 6.83
CA ALA A 52 7.91 2.91 8.18
C ALA A 52 6.75 2.07 8.74
N ARG A 53 5.71 1.81 7.94
CA ARG A 53 4.59 0.93 8.33
C ARG A 53 5.04 -0.50 8.63
N ARG A 54 6.08 -0.98 7.94
CA ARG A 54 6.68 -2.32 8.13
C ARG A 54 7.78 -2.35 9.22
N GLY A 55 8.03 -1.24 9.93
CA GLY A 55 9.08 -1.17 10.96
C GLY A 55 10.51 -1.12 10.41
N MET A 56 10.69 -0.72 9.15
CA MET A 56 11.98 -0.63 8.47
C MET A 56 12.49 0.83 8.44
N ALA A 57 13.81 1.02 8.44
CA ALA A 57 14.42 2.34 8.24
C ALA A 57 14.15 2.88 6.83
N PRO A 58 13.95 4.21 6.66
CA PRO A 58 13.78 4.83 5.34
C PRO A 58 15.05 4.70 4.48
N VAL A 59 14.89 4.72 3.17
CA VAL A 59 15.99 4.63 2.18
C VAL A 59 16.29 6.00 1.59
N HIS A 60 15.29 6.87 1.43
CA HIS A 60 15.39 8.10 0.63
C HIS A 60 15.47 9.37 1.48
N ARG A 61 16.03 9.27 2.70
CA ARG A 61 16.12 10.36 3.69
C ARG A 61 16.34 11.73 3.03
N LYS A 62 15.35 12.63 3.09
CA LYS A 62 15.61 14.07 2.90
C LYS A 62 16.56 14.48 4.02
N ALA A 63 17.77 14.90 3.66
CA ALA A 63 18.63 15.65 4.57
C ALA A 63 17.76 16.77 5.18
N SER A 64 17.67 16.78 6.51
CA SER A 64 17.10 17.91 7.25
C SER A 64 17.95 19.16 7.01
#